data_AF-A0A5J5GG96-F1
#
_entry.id   AF-A0A5J5GG96-F1
#
_cell.length_a   1.000
_cell.length_b   1.000
_cell.length_c   1.000
_cell.angle_alpha   90.00
_cell.angle_beta   90.00
_cell.angle_gamma   90.00
#
_symmetry.space_group_name_H-M   'P 1'
#
loop_
_entity.id
_entity.type
_entity.pdbx_description
1 polymer ?
#
loop_
_entity_poly.entity_id
_entity_poly.type
_entity_poly.pdbx_seq_one_letter_code
_entity_poly.pdbx_strand_id
1 'polypeptide(L)'
;MNAKDMTDQQLNRALAELMGYTVYHYDKDVLGRCYFELTDPEGYPEIVLGGERKTEPEAWGDAPDYCTDPSASQEIEKVACKKQFYWYIQALSKVVGADGYWDSGALDYEGIKLLLTATPRQMAEAAWMTMRE
;
A
#
# COMPACT_ATOMS: atom_id res chain seq x y z
N MET A 1 -14.95 -0.25 -5.64
CA MET A 1 -14.20 0.65 -4.73
C MET A 1 -13.06 1.27 -5.52
N ASN A 2 -12.94 2.60 -5.51
CA ASN A 2 -11.83 3.33 -6.13
C ASN A 2 -10.79 3.64 -5.06
N ALA A 3 -9.49 3.66 -5.40
CA ALA A 3 -8.42 3.93 -4.44
C ALA A 3 -8.62 5.30 -3.76
N LYS A 4 -9.09 6.29 -4.54
CA LYS A 4 -9.38 7.65 -4.07
C LYS A 4 -10.49 7.74 -3.01
N ASP A 5 -11.36 6.74 -2.93
CA ASP A 5 -12.46 6.71 -1.97
C ASP A 5 -12.04 6.03 -0.64
N MET A 6 -10.88 5.38 -0.62
CA MET A 6 -10.35 4.71 0.57
C MET A 6 -9.69 5.73 1.49
N THR A 7 -9.87 5.59 2.80
CA THR A 7 -9.00 6.27 3.77
C THR A 7 -7.55 5.76 3.66
N ASP A 8 -6.58 6.48 4.22
CA ASP A 8 -5.19 6.00 4.29
C ASP A 8 -5.08 4.65 4.96
N GLN A 9 -5.80 4.44 6.06
CA GLN A 9 -5.83 3.16 6.75
C GLN A 9 -6.42 2.03 5.89
N GLN A 10 -7.49 2.29 5.14
CA GLN A 10 -8.09 1.31 4.24
C GLN A 10 -7.16 0.94 3.09
N LEU A 11 -6.49 1.93 2.49
CA LEU A 11 -5.54 1.71 1.40
C LEU A 11 -4.27 1.00 1.90
N ASN A 12 -3.72 1.41 3.05
CA ASN A 12 -2.56 0.76 3.67
C ASN A 12 -2.84 -0.71 3.97
N ARG A 13 -3.99 -1.03 4.56
CA ARG A 13 -4.42 -2.42 4.76
C ARG A 13 -4.50 -3.18 3.43
N ALA A 14 -5.19 -2.63 2.43
CA ALA A 14 -5.37 -3.32 1.16
C ALA A 14 -4.05 -3.58 0.43
N LEU A 15 -3.09 -2.65 0.53
CA LEU A 15 -1.74 -2.83 0.00
C LEU A 15 -0.95 -3.87 0.81
N ALA A 16 -1.05 -3.86 2.13
CA ALA A 16 -0.41 -4.86 2.99
C ALA A 16 -0.93 -6.28 2.66
N GLU A 17 -2.24 -6.45 2.48
CA GLU A 17 -2.84 -7.71 2.04
C GLU A 17 -2.29 -8.17 0.68
N LEU A 18 -2.12 -7.26 -0.28
CA LEU A 18 -1.50 -7.56 -1.59
C LEU A 18 -0.01 -7.91 -1.50
N MET A 19 0.68 -7.39 -0.48
CA MET A 19 2.08 -7.70 -0.18
C MET A 19 2.25 -9.03 0.55
N GLY A 20 1.15 -9.65 1.00
CA GLY A 20 1.17 -10.95 1.69
C GLY A 20 1.08 -10.86 3.20
N TYR A 21 0.90 -9.67 3.78
CA TYR A 21 0.64 -9.53 5.20
C TYR A 21 -0.70 -10.15 5.57
N THR A 22 -0.76 -10.74 6.76
CA THR A 22 -1.98 -11.32 7.31
C THR A 22 -2.13 -10.94 8.79
N VAL A 23 -3.32 -11.09 9.35
CA VAL A 23 -3.52 -10.98 10.80
C VAL A 23 -3.79 -12.36 11.37
N TYR A 24 -2.99 -12.76 12.35
CA TYR A 24 -3.17 -13.99 13.10
C TYR A 24 -3.88 -13.71 14.43
N HIS A 25 -4.82 -14.59 14.80
CA HIS A 25 -5.49 -14.55 16.09
C HIS A 25 -4.82 -15.56 17.02
N TYR A 26 -3.86 -15.07 17.80
CA TYR A 26 -3.01 -15.86 18.67
C TYR A 26 -3.77 -16.36 19.92
N ASP A 27 -3.52 -17.63 20.27
CA ASP A 27 -4.01 -18.32 21.48
C ASP A 27 -5.48 -18.01 21.84
N LYS A 28 -6.34 -18.05 20.80
CA LYS A 28 -7.78 -17.72 20.86
C LYS A 28 -8.58 -18.51 21.91
N ASP A 29 -8.03 -19.63 22.36
CA ASP A 29 -8.65 -20.55 23.31
C ASP A 29 -8.22 -20.26 24.77
N VAL A 30 -7.26 -19.35 24.99
CA VAL A 30 -6.75 -18.95 26.31
C VAL A 30 -6.94 -17.44 26.50
N LEU A 31 -8.00 -17.07 27.23
CA LEU A 31 -8.46 -15.68 27.39
C LEU A 31 -7.37 -14.68 27.84
N GLY A 32 -6.38 -15.14 28.61
CA GLY A 32 -5.27 -14.32 29.12
C GLY A 32 -4.06 -14.17 28.18
N ARG A 33 -4.09 -14.81 27.01
CA ARG A 33 -3.04 -14.80 25.98
C ARG A 33 -3.60 -14.54 24.58
N CYS A 34 -4.89 -14.22 24.51
CA CYS A 34 -5.63 -14.00 23.28
C CYS A 34 -5.37 -12.59 22.75
N TYR A 35 -4.73 -12.48 21.58
CA TYR A 35 -4.49 -11.21 20.90
C TYR A 35 -4.40 -11.39 19.38
N PHE A 36 -4.49 -10.27 18.66
CA PHE A 36 -4.26 -10.21 17.23
C PHE A 36 -2.83 -9.73 16.96
N GLU A 37 -2.17 -10.31 15.98
CA GLU A 37 -0.85 -9.87 15.54
C GLU A 37 -0.83 -9.76 14.02
N LEU A 38 -0.21 -8.70 13.51
CA LEU A 38 0.10 -8.61 12.09
C LEU A 38 1.30 -9.52 11.83
N THR A 39 1.23 -10.30 10.76
CA THR A 39 2.27 -11.22 10.34
C THR A 39 2.76 -10.79 8.96
N ASP A 40 4.07 -10.70 8.82
CA ASP A 40 4.73 -10.41 7.55
C ASP A 40 4.55 -11.55 6.52
N PRO A 41 4.89 -11.34 5.24
CA PRO A 41 4.77 -12.36 4.20
C PRO A 41 5.59 -13.63 4.45
N GLU A 42 6.64 -13.56 5.28
CA GLU A 42 7.49 -14.66 5.69
C GLU A 42 6.88 -15.47 6.86
N GLY A 43 5.78 -15.00 7.45
CA GLY A 43 5.10 -15.67 8.54
C GLY A 43 5.61 -15.28 9.93
N TYR A 44 6.42 -14.23 10.04
CA TYR A 44 6.88 -13.70 11.32
C TYR A 44 5.94 -12.61 11.82
N PRO A 45 5.60 -12.59 13.11
CA PRO A 45 4.83 -11.50 13.68
C PRO A 45 5.63 -10.20 13.60
N GLU A 46 5.02 -9.15 13.07
CA GLU A 46 5.53 -7.79 13.18
C GLU A 46 5.50 -7.41 14.67
N ILE A 47 6.68 -7.42 15.31
CA ILE A 47 6.80 -7.08 16.73
C ILE A 47 6.74 -5.56 16.83
N VAL A 48 5.52 -5.03 16.90
CA VAL A 48 5.34 -3.60 17.13
C VAL A 48 5.53 -3.26 18.61
N LEU A 49 6.42 -2.29 18.86
CA LEU A 49 6.62 -1.67 20.17
C LEU A 49 5.31 -1.01 20.62
N GLY A 50 4.51 -1.70 21.44
CA GLY A 50 3.20 -1.21 21.86
C GLY A 50 2.28 -2.22 22.56
N GLY A 51 2.66 -3.50 22.60
CA GLY A 51 1.91 -4.55 23.31
C GLY A 51 0.90 -5.29 22.43
N GLU A 52 0.10 -6.15 23.04
CA GLU A 52 -0.91 -7.00 22.38
C GLU A 52 -2.07 -6.19 21.76
N ARG A 53 -2.51 -6.53 20.54
CA ARG A 53 -3.71 -5.93 19.92
C ARG A 53 -4.95 -6.72 20.33
N LYS A 54 -6.01 -6.04 20.75
CA LYS A 54 -7.24 -6.69 21.22
C LYS A 54 -8.26 -6.89 20.12
N THR A 55 -8.09 -6.22 18.98
CA THR A 55 -8.96 -6.37 17.81
C THR A 55 -8.17 -6.49 16.51
N GLU A 56 -8.75 -7.13 15.49
CA GLU A 56 -8.14 -7.22 14.15
C GLU A 56 -7.87 -5.83 13.53
N PRO A 57 -8.78 -4.81 13.62
CA PRO A 57 -8.47 -3.47 13.11
C PRO A 57 -7.27 -2.79 13.80
N GLU A 58 -7.06 -3.04 15.09
CA GLU A 58 -5.87 -2.55 15.80
C GLU A 58 -4.60 -3.20 15.24
N ALA A 59 -4.61 -4.51 14.96
CA ALA A 59 -3.48 -5.20 14.35
C ALA A 59 -3.20 -4.70 12.92
N TRP A 60 -4.23 -4.41 12.12
CA TRP A 60 -4.02 -3.75 10.82
C TRP A 60 -3.49 -2.32 10.94
N GLY A 61 -3.62 -1.68 12.10
CA GLY A 61 -2.98 -0.40 12.38
C GLY A 61 -1.45 -0.46 12.41
N ASP A 62 -0.89 -1.67 12.55
CA ASP A 62 0.56 -1.92 12.52
C ASP A 62 1.10 -2.14 11.10
N ALA A 63 0.24 -2.17 10.08
CA ALA A 63 0.67 -2.33 8.70
C ALA A 63 1.56 -1.14 8.25
N PRO A 64 2.52 -1.37 7.31
CA PRO A 64 3.34 -0.29 6.82
C PRO A 64 2.53 0.90 6.29
N ASP A 65 2.96 2.11 6.61
CA ASP A 65 2.24 3.33 6.23
C ASP A 65 2.60 3.79 4.82
N TYR A 66 2.11 3.07 3.81
CA TYR A 66 2.36 3.37 2.40
C TYR A 66 1.83 4.75 1.95
N CYS A 67 0.81 5.28 2.63
CA CYS A 67 0.16 6.54 2.27
C CYS A 67 0.88 7.79 2.80
N THR A 68 1.64 7.67 3.90
CA THR A 68 2.31 8.84 4.50
C THR A 68 3.81 8.69 4.70
N ASP A 69 4.35 7.47 4.83
CA ASP A 69 5.80 7.24 4.87
C ASP A 69 6.39 7.12 3.44
N PRO A 70 7.27 8.04 3.02
CA PRO A 70 7.93 7.95 1.73
C PRO A 70 8.72 6.65 1.52
N SER A 71 9.29 6.06 2.58
CA SER A 71 10.12 4.85 2.46
C SER A 71 9.26 3.65 2.13
N ALA A 72 8.22 3.38 2.92
CA ALA A 72 7.23 2.34 2.63
C ALA A 72 6.58 2.53 1.26
N SER A 73 6.23 3.78 0.89
CA SER A 73 5.63 4.08 -0.41
C SER A 73 6.56 3.76 -1.59
N GLN A 74 7.86 4.00 -1.47
CA GLN A 74 8.84 3.60 -2.48
C GLN A 74 8.98 2.07 -2.60
N GLU A 75 8.81 1.33 -1.50
CA GLU A 75 8.83 -0.14 -1.55
C GLU A 75 7.64 -0.68 -2.34
N ILE A 76 6.43 -0.16 -2.09
CA ILE A 76 5.24 -0.59 -2.82
C ILE A 76 5.26 -0.19 -4.29
N GLU A 77 5.82 0.99 -4.61
CA GLU A 77 6.11 1.40 -5.98
C GLU A 77 7.03 0.41 -6.70
N LYS A 78 8.14 -0.01 -6.06
CA LYS A 78 9.08 -0.98 -6.65
C LYS A 78 8.39 -2.31 -6.94
N VAL A 79 7.53 -2.78 -6.04
CA VAL A 79 6.78 -4.02 -6.23
C VAL A 79 5.78 -3.89 -7.38
N ALA A 80 5.01 -2.80 -7.43
CA ALA A 80 4.07 -2.54 -8.52
C ALA A 80 4.79 -2.41 -9.87
N CYS A 81 5.91 -1.68 -9.93
CA CYS A 81 6.76 -1.57 -11.12
C CYS A 81 7.29 -2.92 -11.58
N LYS A 82 7.76 -3.76 -10.65
CA LYS A 82 8.26 -5.11 -10.95
C LYS A 82 7.15 -6.02 -11.47
N LYS A 83 5.92 -5.89 -10.94
CA LYS A 83 4.78 -6.68 -11.36
C LYS A 83 4.28 -6.25 -12.74
N GLN A 84 4.00 -4.96 -12.94
CA GLN A 84 3.40 -4.41 -14.15
C GLN A 84 3.81 -2.95 -14.40
N PHE A 85 5.08 -2.71 -14.79
CA PHE A 85 5.65 -1.37 -15.01
C PHE A 85 4.77 -0.43 -15.86
N TYR A 86 4.33 -0.90 -17.03
CA TYR A 86 3.55 -0.07 -17.95
C TYR A 86 2.22 0.39 -17.31
N TRP A 87 1.52 -0.52 -16.65
CA TRP A 87 0.26 -0.23 -15.97
C TRP A 87 0.45 0.66 -14.76
N TYR A 88 1.57 0.52 -14.03
CA TYR A 88 1.93 1.44 -12.96
C TYR A 88 2.09 2.87 -13.46
N ILE A 89 2.84 3.09 -14.55
CA ILE A 89 3.02 4.43 -15.12
C ILE A 89 1.69 5.02 -15.59
N GLN A 90 0.80 4.22 -16.19
CA GLN A 90 -0.55 4.67 -16.55
C GLN A 90 -1.39 5.03 -15.32
N ALA A 91 -1.40 4.18 -14.30
CA ALA A 91 -2.14 4.42 -13.07
C ALA A 91 -1.64 5.68 -12.36
N LEU A 92 -0.32 5.84 -12.24
CA LEU A 92 0.29 7.02 -11.64
C LEU A 92 -0.04 8.28 -12.43
N SER A 93 0.05 8.22 -13.77
CA SER A 93 -0.32 9.35 -14.64
C SER A 93 -1.75 9.83 -14.37
N LYS A 94 -2.69 8.89 -14.26
CA LYS A 94 -4.08 9.21 -13.95
C LYS A 94 -4.28 9.77 -12.55
N VAL A 95 -3.52 9.27 -11.57
CA VAL A 95 -3.60 9.73 -10.18
C VAL A 95 -3.07 11.15 -10.05
N VAL A 96 -1.93 11.47 -10.67
CA VAL A 96 -1.29 12.81 -10.60
C VAL A 96 -1.86 13.81 -11.60
N GLY A 97 -2.76 13.38 -12.50
CA GLY A 97 -3.38 14.24 -13.51
C GLY A 97 -2.50 14.48 -14.74
N ALA A 98 -1.56 13.58 -15.03
CA ALA A 98 -0.68 13.64 -16.19
C ALA A 98 -1.29 13.05 -17.48
N ASP A 99 -2.54 12.57 -17.47
CA ASP A 99 -3.18 11.91 -18.63
C ASP A 99 -3.22 12.78 -19.89
N GLY A 100 -3.31 14.11 -19.73
CA GLY A 100 -3.34 15.05 -20.85
C GLY A 100 -1.98 15.31 -21.51
N TYR A 101 -0.89 14.79 -20.95
CA TYR A 101 0.49 15.02 -21.40
C TYR A 101 1.07 13.83 -22.19
N TRP A 102 0.23 12.84 -22.51
CA TRP A 102 0.60 11.76 -23.41
C TRP A 102 0.46 12.20 -24.87
N ASP A 103 1.57 12.16 -25.61
CA ASP A 103 1.58 12.30 -27.07
C ASP A 103 2.32 11.11 -27.68
N SER A 104 1.69 10.46 -28.65
CA SER A 104 2.29 9.38 -29.45
C SER A 104 2.92 8.25 -28.61
N GLY A 105 2.36 8.00 -27.42
CA GLY A 105 2.82 6.93 -26.52
C GLY A 105 3.94 7.32 -25.54
N ALA A 106 4.28 8.60 -25.45
CA ALA A 106 5.25 9.12 -24.47
C ALA A 106 4.65 10.27 -23.65
N LEU A 107 5.10 10.42 -22.41
CA LEU A 107 4.84 11.61 -21.59
C LEU A 107 5.81 12.72 -22.00
N ASP A 108 5.29 13.95 -22.10
CA ASP A 108 6.14 15.13 -22.20
C ASP A 108 6.83 15.47 -20.86
N TYR A 109 7.65 16.53 -20.85
CA TYR A 109 8.38 16.93 -19.65
C TYR A 109 7.50 17.41 -18.50
N GLU A 110 6.34 18.02 -18.76
CA GLU A 110 5.42 18.42 -17.68
C GLU A 110 4.72 17.19 -17.10
N GLY A 111 4.35 16.22 -17.94
CA GLY A 111 3.87 14.92 -17.50
C GLY A 111 4.88 14.19 -16.61
N ILE A 112 6.13 14.07 -17.07
CA ILE A 112 7.23 13.45 -16.29
C ILE A 112 7.43 14.16 -14.95
N LYS A 113 7.44 15.50 -14.95
CA LYS A 113 7.58 16.30 -13.73
C LYS A 113 6.48 15.99 -12.71
N LEU A 114 5.21 15.85 -13.14
CA LEU A 114 4.11 15.49 -12.25
C LEU A 114 4.34 14.11 -11.60
N LEU A 115 4.76 13.11 -12.39
CA LEU A 115 5.08 11.77 -11.88
C LEU A 115 6.20 11.81 -10.84
N LEU A 116 7.29 12.55 -11.10
CA LEU A 116 8.45 12.67 -10.20
C LEU A 116 8.15 13.42 -8.90
N THR A 117 7.01 14.12 -8.83
CA THR A 117 6.56 14.84 -7.63
C THR A 117 5.36 14.19 -6.95
N ALA A 118 5.04 12.95 -7.31
CA ALA A 118 3.95 12.21 -6.70
C ALA A 118 4.12 12.10 -5.18
N THR A 119 3.04 12.31 -4.44
CA THR A 119 3.04 12.12 -2.98
C THR A 119 3.01 10.62 -2.63
N PRO A 120 3.41 10.23 -1.40
CA PRO A 120 3.29 8.84 -0.94
C PRO A 120 1.89 8.25 -1.15
N ARG A 121 0.84 9.04 -0.83
CA ARG A 121 -0.54 8.65 -1.09
C ARG A 121 -0.82 8.39 -2.58
N GLN A 122 -0.33 9.24 -3.48
CA GLN A 122 -0.54 9.05 -4.92
C GLN A 122 0.18 7.80 -5.45
N MET A 123 1.41 7.54 -4.97
CA MET A 123 2.16 6.33 -5.30
C MET A 123 1.43 5.07 -4.79
N ALA A 124 0.91 5.11 -3.56
CA ALA A 124 0.12 4.03 -2.97
C ALA A 124 -1.17 3.73 -3.78
N GLU A 125 -1.90 4.77 -4.20
CA GLU A 125 -3.09 4.61 -5.05
C GLU A 125 -2.75 3.94 -6.38
N ALA A 126 -1.70 4.41 -7.05
CA ALA A 126 -1.24 3.84 -8.31
C ALA A 126 -0.78 2.39 -8.16
N ALA A 127 -0.05 2.09 -7.09
CA ALA A 127 0.40 0.74 -6.78
C ALA A 127 -0.79 -0.21 -6.54
N TRP A 128 -1.80 0.21 -5.77
CA TRP A 128 -2.99 -0.61 -5.54
C TRP A 128 -3.79 -0.87 -6.81
N MET A 129 -3.96 0.17 -7.65
CA MET A 129 -4.62 0.03 -8.96
C MET A 129 -3.90 -0.98 -9.84
N THR A 130 -2.57 -1.02 -9.78
CA THR A 130 -1.72 -1.90 -10.59
C THR A 130 -1.70 -3.34 -10.10
N MET A 131 -1.64 -3.55 -8.78
CA MET A 131 -1.40 -4.86 -8.19
C MET A 131 -2.67 -5.69 -7.99
N ARG A 132 -3.85 -5.06 -8.01
CA ARG A 132 -5.13 -5.76 -7.86
C ARG A 132 -5.62 -6.47 -9.14
N GLU A 133 -5.00 -6.18 -10.28
CA GLU A 133 -5.17 -6.91 -11.53
C GLU A 133 -4.25 -8.14 -11.58
#